data_AF-A0A969YNF1-F1
#
_entry.id   AF-A0A969YNF1-F1
#
_cell.length_a   1.000
_cell.length_b   1.000
_cell.length_c   1.000
_cell.angle_alpha   90.00
_cell.angle_beta   90.00
_cell.angle_gamma   90.00
#
_symmetry.space_group_name_H-M   'P 1'
#
loop_
_entity.id
_entity.type
_entity.pdbx_description
1 polymer ?
#
loop_
_entity_poly.entity_id
_entity_poly.type
_entity_poly.pdbx_seq_one_letter_code
_entity_poly.pdbx_strand_id
1 'polypeptide(L)'
;MACLIVAAWLVGGLGPSPVLAARDPATAKSKGFAGSVSCRECHERFYQLWSGSRHGLAMQPYTVEFAQRELTPQKGEIKIGKSSYHADISGSTGYVREREAGSSKKYRIEHVLGGKNVYYFLTPLGKGRLQTLPLAYDVQRKEWFDTAASGIRHFPGGQTGLSVDWKDPAYTFNTSCHGCHVSQLTTNYDLRTDTYSTTWAEPGINCEACHGPSEEHNRILRQAPKGQEPEDMRILSWKGFTPEQKNDACSICHAKVYPVTAPPSRREIATLTTSISPPWRIRTSIPTAAIWVKTTPTPPGG
;
A
#
# COMPACT_ATOMS: atom_id res chain seq x y z
N MET A 1 10.99 52.60 -55.78
CA MET A 1 11.84 51.50 -55.26
C MET A 1 12.23 51.84 -53.83
N ALA A 2 11.56 51.24 -52.84
CA ALA A 2 12.04 51.04 -51.46
C ALA A 2 10.90 50.32 -50.69
N CYS A 3 11.06 49.02 -50.48
CA CYS A 3 10.14 48.18 -49.70
C CYS A 3 10.60 48.24 -48.24
N LEU A 4 9.78 48.80 -47.34
CA LEU A 4 10.02 48.77 -45.89
C LEU A 4 9.38 47.51 -45.30
N ILE A 5 10.22 46.56 -44.89
CA ILE A 5 9.81 45.37 -44.14
C ILE A 5 9.79 45.74 -42.65
N VAL A 6 8.60 45.74 -42.04
CA VAL A 6 8.44 45.83 -40.58
C VAL A 6 8.44 44.42 -40.02
N ALA A 7 9.49 44.08 -39.26
CA ALA A 7 9.58 42.82 -38.53
C ALA A 7 8.71 42.87 -37.27
N ALA A 8 7.64 42.06 -37.24
CA ALA A 8 6.81 41.87 -36.05
C ALA A 8 7.49 40.90 -35.09
N TRP A 9 7.82 41.37 -33.88
CA TRP A 9 8.28 40.55 -32.78
C TRP A 9 7.10 39.82 -32.14
N LEU A 10 7.05 38.49 -32.28
CA LEU A 10 6.12 37.63 -31.54
C LEU A 10 6.63 37.45 -30.11
N VAL A 11 6.02 38.17 -29.17
CA VAL A 11 6.16 37.91 -27.73
C VAL A 11 5.40 36.62 -27.42
N GLY A 12 6.12 35.51 -27.24
CA GLY A 12 5.56 34.23 -26.82
C GLY A 12 5.04 34.31 -25.37
N GLY A 13 3.73 34.51 -25.22
CA GLY A 13 3.05 34.40 -23.94
C GLY A 13 3.09 32.97 -23.42
N LEU A 14 3.77 32.76 -22.29
CA LEU A 14 3.68 31.55 -21.49
C LEU A 14 2.24 31.41 -20.97
N GLY A 15 1.45 30.56 -21.62
CA GLY A 15 0.14 30.17 -21.10
C GLY A 15 0.26 29.48 -19.74
N PRO A 16 -0.74 29.60 -18.86
CA PRO A 16 -0.70 28.99 -17.54
C PRO A 16 -0.55 27.47 -17.69
N SER A 17 0.47 26.91 -17.00
CA SER A 17 0.66 25.47 -16.94
C SER A 17 -0.63 24.78 -16.47
N PRO A 18 -1.05 23.68 -17.11
CA PRO A 18 -2.22 22.96 -16.66
C PRO A 18 -1.93 22.43 -15.26
N VAL A 19 -2.63 23.00 -14.28
CA VAL A 19 -2.75 22.45 -12.94
C VAL A 19 -3.22 21.01 -13.13
N LEU A 20 -2.38 20.04 -12.76
CA LEU A 20 -2.79 18.65 -12.66
C LEU A 20 -3.97 18.60 -11.69
N ALA A 21 -5.18 18.52 -12.24
CA ALA A 21 -6.37 18.22 -11.48
C ALA A 21 -6.12 16.93 -10.69
N ALA A 22 -6.37 16.99 -9.39
CA ALA A 22 -6.39 15.83 -8.53
C ALA A 22 -7.30 14.78 -9.17
N ARG A 23 -6.73 13.67 -9.62
CA ARG A 23 -7.52 12.51 -10.02
C ARG A 23 -8.20 12.02 -8.75
N ASP A 24 -9.53 12.01 -8.75
CA ASP A 24 -10.30 11.23 -7.79
C ASP A 24 -9.70 9.82 -7.73
N PRO A 25 -9.42 9.26 -6.54
CA PRO A 25 -9.07 7.86 -6.42
C PRO A 25 -10.33 7.06 -6.74
N ALA A 26 -10.60 6.88 -8.04
CA ALA A 26 -11.54 5.88 -8.49
C ALA A 26 -11.05 4.56 -7.92
N THR A 27 -11.75 4.07 -6.90
CA THR A 27 -11.58 2.74 -6.33
C THR A 27 -11.63 1.77 -7.50
N ALA A 28 -10.48 1.20 -7.86
CA ALA A 28 -10.43 0.25 -8.96
C ALA A 28 -11.30 -0.94 -8.55
N LYS A 29 -12.48 -1.08 -9.16
CA LYS A 29 -13.36 -2.23 -8.91
C LYS A 29 -12.63 -3.49 -9.35
N SER A 30 -12.03 -4.18 -8.39
CA SER A 30 -11.47 -5.50 -8.61
C SER A 30 -12.63 -6.47 -8.83
N LYS A 31 -12.58 -7.23 -9.93
CA LYS A 31 -13.66 -8.16 -10.30
C LYS A 31 -13.87 -9.19 -9.18
N GLY A 32 -15.11 -9.38 -8.73
CA GLY A 32 -15.44 -10.26 -7.61
C GLY A 32 -15.43 -9.59 -6.23
N PHE A 33 -14.90 -8.36 -6.13
CA PHE A 33 -14.79 -7.63 -4.86
C PHE A 33 -15.82 -6.50 -4.80
N ALA A 34 -16.48 -6.38 -3.65
CA ALA A 34 -17.54 -5.39 -3.44
C ALA A 34 -17.13 -4.24 -2.50
N GLY A 35 -15.96 -4.34 -1.85
CA GLY A 35 -15.45 -3.35 -0.89
C GLY A 35 -16.15 -3.43 0.47
N SER A 36 -15.45 -3.01 1.52
CA SER A 36 -15.94 -3.13 2.90
C SER A 36 -17.28 -2.45 3.14
N VAL A 37 -17.59 -1.35 2.44
CA VAL A 37 -18.87 -0.64 2.57
C VAL A 37 -20.07 -1.54 2.26
N SER A 38 -19.90 -2.50 1.33
CA SER A 38 -20.97 -3.44 0.98
C SER A 38 -21.36 -4.37 2.13
N CYS A 39 -20.43 -4.66 3.04
CA CYS A 39 -20.65 -5.53 4.19
C CYS A 39 -21.50 -4.86 5.29
N ARG A 40 -21.52 -3.52 5.34
CA ARG A 40 -22.10 -2.76 6.46
C ARG A 40 -23.60 -2.97 6.63
N GLU A 41 -24.34 -3.15 5.54
CA GLU A 41 -25.80 -3.30 5.57
C GLU A 41 -26.25 -4.49 6.42
N CYS A 42 -25.55 -5.63 6.33
CA CYS A 42 -25.85 -6.85 7.08
C CYS A 42 -24.96 -7.03 8.32
N HIS A 43 -23.76 -6.45 8.33
CA HIS A 43 -22.73 -6.65 9.35
C HIS A 43 -22.27 -5.34 10.01
N GLU A 44 -23.19 -4.42 10.28
CA GLU A 44 -22.89 -3.08 10.79
C GLU A 44 -21.97 -3.08 12.01
N ARG A 45 -22.26 -3.91 13.01
CA ARG A 45 -21.43 -4.02 14.22
C ARG A 45 -19.98 -4.39 13.90
N PHE A 46 -19.76 -5.36 13.02
CA PHE A 46 -18.40 -5.77 12.64
C PHE A 46 -17.70 -4.68 11.83
N TYR A 47 -18.44 -4.02 10.92
CA TYR A 47 -17.93 -2.89 10.17
C TYR A 47 -17.43 -1.77 11.09
N GLN A 48 -18.22 -1.39 12.10
CA GLN A 48 -17.84 -0.35 13.07
C GLN A 48 -16.60 -0.71 13.89
N LEU A 49 -16.48 -1.98 14.30
CA LEU A 49 -15.28 -2.47 15.01
C LEU A 49 -14.04 -2.49 14.10
N TRP A 50 -14.22 -2.87 12.84
CA TRP A 50 -13.14 -2.93 11.86
C TRP A 50 -12.67 -1.54 11.41
N SER A 51 -13.56 -0.60 11.14
CA SER A 51 -13.22 0.68 10.48
C SER A 51 -12.28 1.55 11.32
N GLY A 52 -12.38 1.47 12.66
CA GLY A 52 -11.46 2.12 13.59
C GLY A 52 -10.28 1.25 14.04
N SER A 53 -10.21 0.00 13.58
CA SER A 53 -9.16 -0.94 13.97
C SER A 53 -7.82 -0.61 13.29
N ARG A 54 -6.76 -1.25 13.77
CA ARG A 54 -5.43 -1.12 13.15
C ARG A 54 -5.34 -1.75 11.75
N HIS A 55 -6.21 -2.70 11.42
CA HIS A 55 -6.29 -3.24 10.05
C HIS A 55 -6.97 -2.24 9.13
N GLY A 56 -8.15 -1.72 9.51
CA GLY A 56 -8.86 -0.72 8.71
C GLY A 56 -8.07 0.58 8.52
N LEU A 57 -7.23 0.94 9.48
CA LEU A 57 -6.40 2.15 9.46
C LEU A 57 -4.91 1.87 9.15
N ALA A 58 -4.56 0.68 8.66
CA ALA A 58 -3.16 0.32 8.37
C ALA A 58 -2.52 1.25 7.33
N MET A 59 -3.34 1.79 6.43
CA MET A 59 -3.07 2.94 5.59
C MET A 59 -4.34 3.80 5.49
N GLN A 60 -4.18 5.13 5.43
CA GLN A 60 -5.28 6.07 5.23
C GLN A 60 -4.79 7.29 4.42
N PRO A 61 -5.69 8.03 3.74
CA PRO A 61 -5.34 9.32 3.18
C PRO A 61 -4.86 10.27 4.28
N TYR A 62 -3.90 11.12 3.96
CA TYR A 62 -3.58 12.26 4.81
C TYR A 62 -4.65 13.33 4.61
N THR A 63 -5.25 13.78 5.70
CA THR A 63 -6.22 14.89 5.69
C THR A 63 -5.88 15.91 6.77
N VAL A 64 -6.48 17.09 6.68
CA VAL A 64 -6.31 18.14 7.70
C VAL A 64 -6.89 17.67 9.03
N GLU A 65 -8.02 16.95 9.01
CA GLU A 65 -8.66 16.39 10.20
C GLU A 65 -7.78 15.33 10.86
N PHE A 66 -7.13 14.48 10.06
CA PHE A 66 -6.13 13.54 10.56
C PHE A 66 -4.99 14.30 11.25
N ALA A 67 -4.42 15.31 10.58
CA ALA A 67 -3.30 16.07 11.10
C ALA A 67 -3.63 16.78 12.42
N GLN A 68 -4.80 17.42 12.50
CA GLN A 68 -5.28 18.12 13.69
C GLN A 68 -5.52 17.18 14.87
N ARG A 69 -6.00 15.95 14.59
CA ARG A 69 -6.30 14.96 15.64
C ARG A 69 -5.06 14.24 16.15
N GLU A 70 -4.14 13.87 15.24
CA GLU A 70 -3.10 12.89 15.52
C GLU A 70 -1.70 13.50 15.67
N LEU A 71 -1.45 14.68 15.09
CA LEU A 71 -0.11 15.25 14.97
C LEU A 71 0.07 16.54 15.76
N THR A 72 1.26 16.74 16.30
CA THR A 72 1.72 18.03 16.82
C THR A 72 2.63 18.71 15.80
N PRO A 73 2.69 20.06 15.75
CA PRO A 73 3.64 20.76 14.91
C PRO A 73 5.09 20.37 15.23
N GLN A 74 5.91 20.23 14.20
CA GLN A 74 7.34 20.01 14.38
C GLN A 74 8.00 21.26 15.01
N LYS A 75 8.77 21.08 16.08
CA LYS A 75 9.34 22.20 16.87
C LYS A 75 10.55 22.86 16.19
N GLY A 76 11.32 22.10 15.43
CA GLY A 76 12.54 22.58 14.76
C GLY A 76 12.92 21.65 13.61
N GLU A 77 13.80 22.10 12.72
CA GLU A 77 14.24 21.29 11.59
C GLU A 77 15.00 20.04 12.05
N ILE A 78 14.78 18.92 11.36
CA ILE A 78 15.49 17.67 11.59
C ILE A 78 16.52 17.50 10.48
N LYS A 79 17.80 17.40 10.85
CA LYS A 79 18.90 17.21 9.91
C LYS A 79 19.08 15.73 9.59
N ILE A 80 18.99 15.38 8.30
CA ILE A 80 19.19 14.02 7.79
C ILE A 80 20.18 14.11 6.63
N GLY A 81 21.39 13.58 6.86
CA GLY A 81 22.50 13.75 5.93
C GLY A 81 22.87 15.22 5.71
N LYS A 82 22.82 15.66 4.44
CA LYS A 82 23.16 17.03 4.03
C LYS A 82 21.96 17.99 4.07
N SER A 83 20.75 17.46 4.22
CA SER A 83 19.51 18.22 4.13
C SER A 83 18.87 18.40 5.51
N SER A 84 18.07 19.46 5.65
CA SER A 84 17.22 19.71 6.81
C SER A 84 15.76 19.62 6.40
N TYR A 85 14.95 19.00 7.24
CA TYR A 85 13.56 18.65 6.94
C TYR A 85 12.58 19.22 7.95
N HIS A 86 11.43 19.69 7.46
CA HIS A 86 10.33 20.20 8.28
C HIS A 86 8.97 19.76 7.73
N ALA A 87 8.10 19.21 8.60
CA ALA A 87 6.73 18.87 8.30
C ALA A 87 5.81 20.10 8.48
N ASP A 88 5.30 20.61 7.38
CA ASP A 88 4.31 21.69 7.32
C ASP A 88 2.90 21.08 7.31
N ILE A 89 2.24 21.05 8.47
CA ILE A 89 0.93 20.39 8.67
C ILE A 89 -0.25 21.36 8.93
N SER A 90 -0.01 22.67 8.93
CA SER A 90 -1.02 23.69 9.27
C SER A 90 -1.86 24.17 8.10
N GLY A 91 -1.46 23.86 6.86
CA GLY A 91 -2.18 24.26 5.66
C GLY A 91 -3.33 23.31 5.29
N SER A 92 -4.05 23.64 4.22
CA SER A 92 -5.05 22.75 3.62
C SER A 92 -4.45 21.47 3.00
N THR A 93 -3.13 21.39 2.92
CA THR A 93 -2.38 20.26 2.40
C THR A 93 -1.08 20.14 3.20
N GLY A 94 -0.74 18.93 3.61
CA GLY A 94 0.49 18.64 4.33
C GLY A 94 1.68 18.52 3.39
N TYR A 95 2.83 19.05 3.80
CA TYR A 95 4.09 18.92 3.08
C TYR A 95 5.24 18.55 4.01
N VAL A 96 6.21 17.81 3.49
CA VAL A 96 7.57 17.80 4.05
C VAL A 96 8.44 18.68 3.17
N ARG A 97 9.06 19.68 3.79
CA ARG A 97 10.00 20.58 3.16
C ARG A 97 11.42 20.07 3.37
N GLU A 98 12.18 20.00 2.29
CA GLU A 98 13.61 19.73 2.28
C GLU A 98 14.36 21.04 2.01
N ARG A 99 15.46 21.28 2.74
CA ARG A 99 16.39 22.37 2.52
C ARG A 99 17.81 21.83 2.43
N GLU A 100 18.51 22.16 1.34
CA GLU A 100 19.91 21.81 1.13
C GLU A 100 20.62 22.97 0.43
N ALA A 101 21.64 23.56 1.07
CA ALA A 101 22.57 24.54 0.51
C ALA A 101 21.97 25.53 -0.53
N GLY A 102 20.92 26.27 -0.14
CA GLY A 102 20.28 27.29 -1.00
C GLY A 102 19.15 26.78 -1.90
N SER A 103 18.89 25.47 -1.91
CA SER A 103 17.71 24.87 -2.55
C SER A 103 16.65 24.50 -1.52
N SER A 104 15.38 24.58 -1.93
CA SER A 104 14.26 24.06 -1.14
C SER A 104 13.28 23.31 -2.03
N LYS A 105 12.87 22.14 -1.56
CA LYS A 105 11.86 21.30 -2.21
C LYS A 105 10.71 21.03 -1.24
N LYS A 106 9.52 20.80 -1.78
CA LYS A 106 8.35 20.38 -1.00
C LYS A 106 7.81 19.09 -1.57
N TYR A 107 7.53 18.15 -0.68
CA TYR A 107 6.93 16.86 -1.00
C TYR A 107 5.55 16.81 -0.34
N ARG A 108 4.49 16.62 -1.12
CA ARG A 108 3.14 16.55 -0.59
C ARG A 108 2.96 15.24 0.18
N ILE A 109 2.32 15.32 1.33
CA ILE A 109 1.90 14.13 2.08
C ILE A 109 0.57 13.66 1.47
N GLU A 110 0.57 12.46 0.89
CA GLU A 110 -0.61 11.84 0.28
C GLU A 110 -1.31 10.87 1.24
N HIS A 111 -0.52 9.98 1.84
CA HIS A 111 -1.03 8.90 2.68
C HIS A 111 -0.22 8.78 3.97
N VAL A 112 -0.85 8.13 4.94
CA VAL A 112 -0.28 7.81 6.24
C VAL A 112 -0.32 6.30 6.43
N LEU A 113 0.80 5.73 6.87
CA LEU A 113 0.92 4.33 7.29
C LEU A 113 1.13 4.26 8.81
N GLY A 114 0.69 3.16 9.41
CA GLY A 114 0.99 2.86 10.81
C GLY A 114 -0.19 3.16 11.74
N GLY A 115 0.08 3.72 12.92
CA GLY A 115 -0.96 4.01 13.90
C GLY A 115 -0.53 3.96 15.35
N LYS A 116 -0.34 2.76 15.92
CA LYS A 116 -0.26 2.60 17.38
C LYS A 116 0.91 3.36 18.02
N ASN A 117 2.06 3.34 17.36
CA ASN A 117 3.29 3.88 17.91
C ASN A 117 3.93 4.90 16.98
N VAL A 118 3.79 4.70 15.66
CA VAL A 118 4.44 5.52 14.65
C VAL A 118 3.49 5.75 13.48
N TYR A 119 3.52 6.96 12.94
CA TYR A 119 3.02 7.28 11.61
C TYR A 119 4.17 7.51 10.64
N TYR A 120 4.14 6.80 9.51
CA TYR A 120 4.98 7.10 8.36
C TYR A 120 4.14 7.78 7.28
N PHE A 121 4.77 8.61 6.47
CA PHE A 121 4.07 9.44 5.50
C PHE A 121 4.55 9.13 4.09
N LEU A 122 3.64 9.14 3.12
CA LEU A 122 3.97 8.81 1.74
C LEU A 122 3.80 10.02 0.83
N THR A 123 4.74 10.22 -0.10
CA THR A 123 4.67 11.23 -1.17
C THR A 123 4.73 10.55 -2.53
N PRO A 124 3.97 11.03 -3.54
CA PRO A 124 4.22 10.62 -4.91
C PRO A 124 5.61 11.14 -5.36
N LEU A 125 6.32 10.30 -6.09
CA LEU A 125 7.54 10.64 -6.83
C LEU A 125 7.40 10.20 -8.30
N GLY A 126 8.40 10.54 -9.11
CA GLY A 126 8.43 10.17 -10.52
C GLY A 126 8.26 8.67 -10.76
N LYS A 127 7.78 8.33 -11.96
CA LYS A 127 7.52 6.94 -12.40
C LYS A 127 6.44 6.19 -11.60
N GLY A 128 5.50 6.92 -11.01
CA GLY A 128 4.36 6.34 -10.27
C GLY A 128 4.73 5.71 -8.92
N ARG A 129 5.90 6.08 -8.38
CA ARG A 129 6.35 5.63 -7.07
C ARG A 129 5.62 6.40 -5.97
N LEU A 130 5.23 5.68 -4.94
CA LEU A 130 4.79 6.24 -3.67
C LEU A 130 5.92 5.99 -2.66
N GLN A 131 6.59 7.06 -2.24
CA GLN A 131 7.81 6.99 -1.44
C GLN A 131 7.54 7.33 0.01
N THR A 132 8.10 6.55 0.93
CA THR A 132 8.09 6.91 2.35
C THR A 132 8.96 8.14 2.59
N LEU A 133 8.37 9.19 3.13
CA LEU A 133 9.04 10.45 3.43
C LEU A 133 10.11 10.27 4.51
N PRO A 134 11.13 11.15 4.56
CA PRO A 134 12.23 11.05 5.51
C PRO A 134 11.82 11.35 6.95
N LEU A 135 10.64 11.91 7.17
CA LEU A 135 10.12 12.19 8.51
C LEU A 135 8.97 11.24 8.86
N ALA A 136 9.05 10.67 10.05
CA ALA A 136 8.00 9.92 10.71
C ALA A 136 7.58 10.62 12.00
N TYR A 137 6.47 10.18 12.59
CA TYR A 137 5.94 10.76 13.81
C TYR A 137 5.75 9.69 14.88
N ASP A 138 6.38 9.88 16.04
CA ASP A 138 6.22 9.04 17.21
C ASP A 138 4.97 9.49 17.99
N VAL A 139 4.00 8.59 18.09
CA VAL A 139 2.69 8.87 18.70
C VAL A 139 2.79 8.98 20.22
N GLN A 140 3.71 8.23 20.85
CA GLN A 140 3.87 8.25 22.30
C GLN A 140 4.61 9.51 22.76
N ARG A 141 5.69 9.86 22.05
CA ARG A 141 6.50 11.05 22.34
C ARG A 141 5.89 12.34 21.79
N LYS A 142 4.98 12.23 20.82
CA LYS A 142 4.39 13.35 20.07
C LYS A 142 5.47 14.19 19.39
N GLU A 143 6.41 13.51 18.75
CA GLU A 143 7.61 14.10 18.16
C GLU A 143 7.85 13.56 16.75
N TRP A 144 8.27 14.45 15.87
CA TRP A 144 8.77 14.08 14.55
C TRP A 144 10.20 13.58 14.65
N PHE A 145 10.55 12.59 13.85
CA PHE A 145 11.89 12.00 13.85
C PHE A 145 12.26 11.50 12.45
N ASP A 146 13.55 11.17 12.26
CA ASP A 146 14.08 10.58 11.03
C ASP A 146 13.53 9.16 10.82
N THR A 147 12.81 8.94 9.72
CA THR A 147 12.28 7.62 9.33
C THR A 147 13.36 6.55 9.28
N ALA A 148 14.55 6.88 8.77
CA ALA A 148 15.65 5.93 8.70
C ALA A 148 16.11 5.50 10.10
N ALA A 149 15.99 6.36 11.12
CA ALA A 149 16.31 6.00 12.51
C ALA A 149 15.46 4.85 13.05
N SER A 150 14.23 4.67 12.54
CA SER A 150 13.40 3.47 12.81
C SER A 150 13.70 2.28 11.89
N GLY A 151 14.32 2.51 10.73
CA GLY A 151 14.64 1.51 9.70
C GLY A 151 15.97 0.76 9.89
N ILE A 152 16.90 1.29 10.70
CA ILE A 152 18.30 0.78 10.90
C ILE A 152 18.41 -0.72 11.24
N ARG A 153 17.32 -1.40 11.64
CA ARG A 153 17.36 -2.80 12.13
C ARG A 153 16.74 -3.86 11.20
N HIS A 154 16.17 -3.52 10.05
CA HIS A 154 15.23 -4.44 9.38
C HIS A 154 15.58 -4.93 7.97
N PHE A 155 16.65 -4.44 7.33
CA PHE A 155 17.04 -4.91 5.98
C PHE A 155 17.95 -6.16 6.04
N PRO A 156 17.56 -7.29 5.41
CA PRO A 156 18.44 -8.45 5.28
C PRO A 156 19.73 -8.07 4.54
N GLY A 157 20.90 -8.36 5.14
CA GLY A 157 22.21 -8.10 4.51
C GLY A 157 22.69 -6.65 4.56
N GLY A 158 21.95 -5.72 5.20
CA GLY A 158 22.42 -4.36 5.44
C GLY A 158 23.48 -4.32 6.53
N GLN A 159 24.58 -3.59 6.30
CA GLN A 159 25.52 -3.27 7.38
C GLN A 159 24.79 -2.43 8.43
N THR A 160 24.77 -2.91 9.67
CA THR A 160 24.20 -2.18 10.81
C THR A 160 24.94 -0.84 10.96
N GLY A 161 24.23 0.29 10.82
CA GLY A 161 24.78 1.62 11.08
C GLY A 161 24.95 2.56 9.88
N LEU A 162 24.62 2.14 8.65
CA LEU A 162 24.55 3.04 7.50
C LEU A 162 23.10 3.48 7.26
N SER A 163 22.82 4.77 7.41
CA SER A 163 21.54 5.36 7.01
C SER A 163 21.43 5.29 5.49
N VAL A 164 20.53 4.44 4.99
CA VAL A 164 20.17 4.39 3.58
C VAL A 164 19.37 5.66 3.24
N ASP A 165 19.57 6.23 2.05
CA ASP A 165 18.80 7.39 1.58
C ASP A 165 17.29 7.06 1.63
N TRP A 166 16.47 8.00 2.11
CA TRP A 166 15.02 7.81 2.19
C TRP A 166 14.36 7.60 0.83
N LYS A 167 15.03 7.96 -0.28
CA LYS A 167 14.60 7.71 -1.67
C LYS A 167 15.00 6.34 -2.19
N ASP A 168 15.68 5.52 -1.39
CA ASP A 168 16.03 4.16 -1.76
C ASP A 168 14.77 3.31 -2.02
N PRO A 169 14.82 2.37 -3.00
CA PRO A 169 13.72 1.46 -3.29
C PRO A 169 13.21 0.67 -2.08
N ALA A 170 14.02 0.45 -1.06
CA ALA A 170 13.61 -0.25 0.16
C ALA A 170 12.60 0.55 1.01
N TYR A 171 12.49 1.86 0.78
CA TYR A 171 11.48 2.74 1.38
C TYR A 171 10.32 3.07 0.41
N THR A 172 10.35 2.53 -0.81
CA THR A 172 9.26 2.70 -1.77
C THR A 172 8.09 1.79 -1.38
N PHE A 173 6.90 2.37 -1.24
CA PHE A 173 5.70 1.62 -0.88
C PHE A 173 5.41 0.49 -1.90
N ASN A 174 5.55 0.80 -3.19
CA ASN A 174 5.28 -0.10 -4.31
C ASN A 174 6.14 -1.37 -4.33
N THR A 175 7.25 -1.40 -3.60
CA THR A 175 8.19 -2.54 -3.54
C THR A 175 8.15 -3.24 -2.18
N SER A 176 7.90 -2.50 -1.09
CA SER A 176 8.18 -3.01 0.25
C SER A 176 7.01 -2.96 1.24
N CYS A 177 5.99 -2.14 1.01
CA CYS A 177 4.91 -1.94 1.99
C CYS A 177 3.53 -2.38 1.45
N HIS A 178 3.36 -2.35 0.14
CA HIS A 178 2.05 -2.45 -0.49
C HIS A 178 1.28 -3.75 -0.20
N GLY A 179 1.98 -4.88 0.03
CA GLY A 179 1.34 -6.18 0.24
C GLY A 179 0.56 -6.29 1.55
N CYS A 180 0.91 -5.48 2.56
CA CYS A 180 0.37 -5.60 3.92
C CYS A 180 -0.43 -4.39 4.38
N HIS A 181 -0.47 -3.31 3.59
CA HIS A 181 -1.02 -2.02 4.00
C HIS A 181 -2.23 -1.56 3.19
N VAL A 182 -2.57 -2.23 2.08
CA VAL A 182 -3.74 -1.92 1.25
C VAL A 182 -4.40 -3.19 0.74
N SER A 183 -5.64 -3.07 0.26
CA SER A 183 -6.44 -4.22 -0.16
C SER A 183 -6.65 -4.28 -1.68
N GLN A 184 -6.54 -5.50 -2.23
CA GLN A 184 -6.72 -5.82 -3.65
C GLN A 184 -5.87 -4.95 -4.58
N LEU A 185 -4.58 -4.86 -4.27
CA LEU A 185 -3.63 -4.05 -5.03
C LEU A 185 -3.17 -4.72 -6.32
N THR A 186 -2.98 -3.91 -7.37
CA THR A 186 -2.21 -4.23 -8.57
C THR A 186 -1.14 -3.16 -8.78
N THR A 187 0.13 -3.53 -8.87
CA THR A 187 1.25 -2.59 -9.09
C THR A 187 1.30 -2.06 -10.53
N ASN A 188 0.85 -2.88 -11.50
CA ASN A 188 0.97 -2.61 -12.94
C ASN A 188 2.38 -2.13 -13.32
N TYR A 189 3.40 -2.83 -12.81
CA TYR A 189 4.79 -2.46 -13.05
C TYR A 189 5.22 -2.80 -14.48
N ASP A 190 5.78 -1.83 -15.19
CA ASP A 190 6.36 -1.99 -16.52
C ASP A 190 7.89 -2.04 -16.42
N LEU A 191 8.46 -3.21 -16.76
CA LEU A 191 9.90 -3.46 -16.70
C LEU A 191 10.72 -2.63 -17.69
N ARG A 192 10.16 -2.27 -18.85
CA ARG A 192 10.88 -1.56 -19.90
C ARG A 192 11.10 -0.09 -19.53
N THR A 193 10.13 0.48 -18.85
CA THR A 193 10.12 1.89 -18.47
C THR A 193 10.48 2.12 -17.00
N ASP A 194 10.52 1.05 -16.20
CA ASP A 194 10.70 1.09 -14.75
C ASP A 194 9.64 2.01 -14.10
N THR A 195 8.38 1.80 -14.49
CA THR A 195 7.24 2.61 -14.02
C THR A 195 6.19 1.77 -13.33
N TYR A 196 5.54 2.37 -12.34
CA TYR A 196 4.39 1.81 -11.66
C TYR A 196 3.11 2.55 -12.07
N SER A 197 2.01 1.80 -12.19
CA SER A 197 0.66 2.35 -12.25
C SER A 197 -0.19 1.68 -11.16
N THR A 198 0.27 1.82 -9.93
CA THR A 198 -0.30 1.12 -8.78
C THR A 198 -1.73 1.57 -8.51
N THR A 199 -2.61 0.59 -8.31
CA THR A 199 -4.01 0.78 -7.93
C THR A 199 -4.35 -0.20 -6.81
N TRP A 200 -5.31 0.17 -5.96
CA TRP A 200 -5.87 -0.69 -4.93
C TRP A 200 -7.36 -0.37 -4.78
N ALA A 201 -8.12 -1.29 -4.20
CA ALA A 201 -9.55 -1.09 -3.99
C ALA A 201 -9.79 -0.16 -2.80
N GLU A 202 -9.15 -0.42 -1.66
CA GLU A 202 -9.29 0.36 -0.42
C GLU A 202 -7.93 0.51 0.28
N PRO A 203 -7.64 1.68 0.87
CA PRO A 203 -6.51 1.80 1.78
C PRO A 203 -6.79 1.00 3.07
N GLY A 204 -5.74 0.43 3.67
CA GLY A 204 -5.88 -0.47 4.81
C GLY A 204 -6.22 -1.91 4.41
N ILE A 205 -6.32 -2.78 5.42
CA ILE A 205 -6.67 -4.20 5.27
C ILE A 205 -8.17 -4.38 5.50
N ASN A 206 -8.89 -4.65 4.42
CA ASN A 206 -10.34 -4.68 4.35
C ASN A 206 -10.93 -6.06 4.67
N CYS A 207 -12.26 -6.18 4.71
CA CYS A 207 -12.93 -7.45 5.01
C CYS A 207 -12.50 -8.56 4.05
N GLU A 208 -12.38 -8.21 2.77
CA GLU A 208 -12.10 -9.13 1.66
C GLU A 208 -10.64 -9.58 1.61
N ALA A 209 -9.73 -8.94 2.35
CA ALA A 209 -8.36 -9.41 2.54
C ALA A 209 -8.31 -10.71 3.37
N CYS A 210 -9.27 -10.92 4.27
CA CYS A 210 -9.38 -12.13 5.08
C CYS A 210 -10.49 -13.08 4.60
N HIS A 211 -11.55 -12.54 3.99
CA HIS A 211 -12.74 -13.28 3.59
C HIS A 211 -12.83 -13.57 2.08
N GLY A 212 -11.86 -13.07 1.30
CA GLY A 212 -11.87 -13.19 -0.16
C GLY A 212 -12.93 -12.32 -0.85
N PRO A 213 -13.14 -12.52 -2.16
CA PRO A 213 -14.08 -11.72 -2.95
C PRO A 213 -15.53 -11.90 -2.48
N SER A 214 -16.24 -10.81 -2.17
CA SER A 214 -17.59 -10.85 -1.58
C SER A 214 -18.74 -10.50 -2.53
N GLU A 215 -18.48 -10.19 -3.80
CA GLU A 215 -19.51 -9.76 -4.75
C GLU A 215 -20.63 -10.79 -4.90
N GLU A 216 -20.27 -12.06 -5.04
CA GLU A 216 -21.25 -13.15 -5.18
C GLU A 216 -21.99 -13.41 -3.87
N HIS A 217 -21.29 -13.39 -2.73
CA HIS A 217 -21.90 -13.49 -1.39
C HIS A 217 -23.01 -12.44 -1.20
N ASN A 218 -22.71 -11.18 -1.50
CA ASN A 218 -23.66 -10.09 -1.40
C ASN A 218 -24.87 -10.30 -2.32
N ARG A 219 -24.63 -10.77 -3.55
CA ARG A 219 -25.69 -11.03 -4.53
C ARG A 219 -26.64 -12.12 -4.03
N ILE A 220 -26.12 -13.27 -3.60
CA ILE A 220 -26.96 -14.41 -3.20
C ILE A 220 -27.74 -14.11 -1.92
N LEU A 221 -27.15 -13.42 -0.94
CA LEU A 221 -27.84 -13.17 0.33
C LEU A 221 -28.89 -12.07 0.21
N ARG A 222 -28.72 -11.10 -0.70
CA ARG A 222 -29.78 -10.12 -1.01
C ARG A 222 -30.97 -10.74 -1.73
N GLN A 223 -30.76 -11.82 -2.47
CA GLN A 223 -31.80 -12.53 -3.23
C GLN A 223 -32.43 -13.69 -2.44
N ALA A 224 -31.78 -14.14 -1.37
CA ALA A 224 -32.27 -15.25 -0.57
C ALA A 224 -33.58 -14.89 0.16
N PRO A 225 -34.58 -15.79 0.18
CA PRO A 225 -35.77 -15.63 1.01
C PRO A 225 -35.39 -15.48 2.49
N LYS A 226 -36.11 -14.61 3.21
CA LYS A 226 -35.89 -14.43 4.65
C LYS A 226 -36.04 -15.77 5.40
N GLY A 227 -35.02 -16.12 6.18
CA GLY A 227 -35.00 -17.35 6.99
C GLY A 227 -34.48 -18.59 6.26
N GLN A 228 -34.04 -18.48 5.01
CA GLN A 228 -33.42 -19.58 4.28
C GLN A 228 -31.94 -19.27 4.02
N GLU A 229 -31.06 -19.90 4.78
CA GLU A 229 -29.61 -19.78 4.58
C GLU A 229 -29.18 -20.64 3.38
N PRO A 230 -28.44 -20.09 2.40
CA PRO A 230 -27.85 -20.88 1.33
C PRO A 230 -26.84 -21.91 1.88
N GLU A 231 -26.78 -23.09 1.26
CA GLU A 231 -25.80 -24.13 1.63
C GLU A 231 -24.35 -23.66 1.45
N ASP A 232 -24.10 -22.87 0.40
CA ASP A 232 -22.81 -22.22 0.13
C ASP A 232 -22.98 -20.69 0.21
N MET A 233 -22.33 -20.09 1.21
CA MET A 233 -22.35 -18.65 1.45
C MET A 233 -21.51 -17.85 0.44
N ARG A 234 -20.76 -18.51 -0.46
CA ARG A 234 -19.93 -17.85 -1.50
C ARG A 234 -18.93 -16.83 -0.94
N ILE A 235 -18.46 -17.07 0.28
CA ILE A 235 -17.45 -16.27 0.96
C ILE A 235 -16.56 -17.18 1.80
N LEU A 236 -15.31 -16.79 2.01
CA LEU A 236 -14.40 -17.56 2.87
C LEU A 236 -14.80 -17.39 4.34
N SER A 237 -15.39 -18.44 4.91
CA SER A 237 -15.65 -18.54 6.33
C SER A 237 -14.49 -19.21 7.04
N TRP A 238 -14.06 -18.62 8.16
CA TRP A 238 -13.02 -19.20 9.02
C TRP A 238 -13.58 -20.28 9.96
N LYS A 239 -14.90 -20.53 9.89
CA LYS A 239 -15.57 -21.60 10.64
C LYS A 239 -15.07 -22.94 10.11
N GLY A 240 -14.39 -23.70 10.96
CA GLY A 240 -13.81 -25.01 10.61
C GLY A 240 -12.33 -24.97 10.22
N PHE A 241 -11.70 -23.78 10.15
CA PHE A 241 -10.26 -23.70 9.92
C PHE A 241 -9.48 -24.28 11.11
N THR A 242 -8.44 -25.05 10.81
CA THR A 242 -7.47 -25.49 11.82
C THR A 242 -6.64 -24.31 12.32
N PRO A 243 -5.95 -24.42 13.48
CA PRO A 243 -5.02 -23.39 13.94
C PRO A 243 -3.97 -23.00 12.91
N GLU A 244 -3.44 -23.97 12.15
CA GLU A 244 -2.44 -23.75 11.11
C GLU A 244 -3.00 -22.89 9.98
N GLN A 245 -4.20 -23.21 9.48
CA GLN A 245 -4.85 -22.43 8.42
C GLN A 245 -5.12 -20.98 8.84
N LYS A 246 -5.47 -20.76 10.11
CA LYS A 246 -5.65 -19.40 10.67
C LYS A 246 -4.32 -18.66 10.73
N ASN A 247 -3.24 -19.34 11.13
CA ASN A 247 -1.91 -18.74 11.17
C ASN A 247 -1.41 -18.40 9.76
N ASP A 248 -1.62 -19.29 8.78
CA ASP A 248 -1.24 -19.08 7.39
C ASP A 248 -1.97 -17.87 6.77
N ALA A 249 -3.26 -17.70 7.08
CA ALA A 249 -4.02 -16.54 6.62
C ALA A 249 -3.47 -15.20 7.19
N CYS A 250 -2.85 -15.22 8.36
CA CYS A 250 -2.23 -14.05 8.99
C CYS A 250 -0.78 -13.82 8.51
N SER A 251 -0.06 -14.89 8.17
CA SER A 251 1.39 -14.87 7.93
C SER A 251 1.77 -14.10 6.66
N ILE A 252 0.85 -13.96 5.71
CA ILE A 252 1.04 -13.12 4.52
C ILE A 252 1.41 -11.67 4.87
N CYS A 253 0.98 -11.17 6.03
CA CYS A 253 1.31 -9.84 6.53
C CYS A 253 2.18 -9.86 7.79
N HIS A 254 1.95 -10.82 8.69
CA HIS A 254 2.59 -10.88 10.01
C HIS A 254 3.83 -11.78 10.06
N ALA A 255 4.35 -12.20 8.92
CA ALA A 255 5.69 -12.76 8.80
C ALA A 255 6.59 -11.80 7.99
N LYS A 256 7.91 -11.91 8.19
CA LYS A 256 8.87 -11.23 7.31
C LYS A 256 8.89 -11.99 5.98
N VAL A 257 8.04 -11.55 5.06
CA VAL A 257 7.87 -12.17 3.74
C VAL A 257 8.39 -11.27 2.64
N TYR A 258 9.01 -11.87 1.64
CA TYR A 258 9.31 -11.22 0.37
C TYR A 258 8.74 -12.11 -0.74
N PRO A 259 8.01 -11.54 -1.72
CA PRO A 259 7.51 -12.32 -2.84
C PRO A 259 8.70 -12.87 -3.63
N VAL A 260 8.80 -14.19 -3.73
CA VAL A 260 9.83 -14.88 -4.52
C VAL A 260 9.50 -14.80 -6.02
N THR A 261 8.22 -14.63 -6.35
CA THR A 261 7.71 -14.40 -7.70
C THR A 261 6.64 -13.31 -7.67
N ALA A 262 6.51 -12.54 -8.76
CA ALA A 262 5.36 -11.65 -8.92
C ALA A 262 4.07 -12.49 -8.96
N PRO A 263 2.94 -11.99 -8.42
CA PRO A 263 1.67 -12.68 -8.58
C PRO A 263 1.39 -12.87 -10.07
N PRO A 264 0.92 -14.06 -10.49
CA PRO A 264 0.70 -14.36 -11.89
C PRO A 264 -0.21 -13.30 -12.52
N SER A 265 0.13 -12.91 -13.73
CA SER A 265 -0.65 -11.94 -14.50
C SER A 265 -2.08 -12.45 -14.68
N ARG A 266 -3.03 -11.53 -14.89
CA ARG A 266 -4.45 -11.84 -15.11
C ARG A 266 -4.70 -12.86 -16.24
N ARG A 267 -3.73 -13.00 -17.17
CA ARG A 267 -3.73 -13.98 -18.26
C ARG A 267 -3.42 -15.40 -17.79
N GLU A 268 -2.56 -15.57 -16.79
CA GLU A 268 -2.13 -16.88 -16.28
C GLU A 268 -3.17 -17.52 -15.35
N ILE A 269 -3.95 -16.70 -14.63
CA ILE A 269 -5.07 -17.18 -13.79
C ILE A 269 -6.19 -17.79 -14.66
N ALA A 270 -6.46 -17.21 -15.83
CA ALA A 270 -7.48 -17.72 -16.75
C ALA A 270 -7.13 -19.12 -17.30
N THR A 271 -5.84 -19.39 -17.55
CA THR A 271 -5.35 -20.70 -18.01
C THR A 271 -5.41 -21.77 -16.92
N LEU A 272 -5.28 -21.40 -15.65
CA LEU A 272 -5.40 -22.33 -14.51
C LEU A 272 -6.85 -22.75 -14.25
N THR A 273 -7.82 -21.90 -14.55
CA THR A 273 -9.25 -22.20 -14.36
C THR A 273 -9.86 -23.09 -15.45
N THR A 274 -9.21 -23.24 -16.60
CA THR A 274 -9.74 -24.01 -17.74
C THR A 274 -9.40 -25.51 -17.71
N SER A 275 -8.61 -25.99 -16.74
CA SER A 275 -8.15 -27.40 -16.71
C SER A 275 -8.85 -28.29 -15.68
N ILE A 276 -9.85 -27.80 -14.92
CA ILE A 276 -10.49 -28.61 -13.88
C ILE A 276 -11.96 -28.84 -14.25
N SER A 277 -12.20 -29.94 -14.97
CA SER A 277 -13.52 -30.59 -15.04
C SER A 277 -13.55 -31.81 -14.10
N PRO A 278 -14.64 -32.05 -13.34
CA PRO A 278 -14.74 -33.11 -12.32
C PRO A 278 -15.07 -34.49 -12.95
N PRO A 279 -14.80 -35.64 -12.27
CA PRO A 279 -15.49 -35.98 -11.04
C PRO A 279 -14.55 -36.27 -9.85
N TRP A 280 -14.91 -35.70 -8.72
CA TRP A 280 -14.24 -35.81 -7.44
C TRP A 280 -14.15 -37.27 -6.96
N ARG A 281 -12.93 -37.73 -6.66
CA ARG A 281 -12.68 -38.67 -5.56
C ARG A 281 -11.76 -37.98 -4.58
N ILE A 282 -12.23 -37.82 -3.35
CA ILE A 282 -11.41 -37.40 -2.21
C ILE A 282 -10.34 -38.48 -2.01
N ARG A 283 -9.11 -38.17 -2.40
CA ARG A 283 -7.93 -38.88 -1.92
C ARG A 283 -7.18 -37.92 -1.01
N THR A 284 -7.15 -38.27 0.26
CA THR A 284 -6.36 -37.67 1.32
C THR A 284 -4.88 -37.64 0.93
N SER A 285 -4.42 -36.53 0.37
CA SER A 285 -3.02 -36.11 0.33
C SER A 285 -2.92 -34.78 -0.43
N ILE A 286 -3.02 -33.66 0.28
CA ILE A 286 -2.47 -32.39 -0.23
C ILE A 286 -0.96 -32.46 0.01
N PRO A 287 -0.10 -32.39 -1.02
CA PRO A 287 1.33 -32.24 -0.80
C PRO A 287 1.59 -30.80 -0.33
N THR A 288 2.19 -30.71 0.85
CA THR A 288 2.89 -29.56 1.40
C THR A 288 3.71 -28.89 0.29
N ALA A 289 3.35 -27.67 -0.10
CA ALA A 289 4.12 -26.90 -1.07
C ALA A 289 5.44 -26.45 -0.41
N ALA A 290 6.45 -27.27 -0.62
CA ALA A 290 7.88 -26.99 -0.74
C ALA A 290 8.35 -25.58 -0.31
N ILE A 291 8.73 -25.46 0.96
CA ILE A 291 9.73 -24.50 1.42
C ILE A 291 11.10 -25.12 1.11
N TRP A 292 11.75 -24.69 0.03
CA TRP A 292 13.14 -25.06 -0.24
C TRP A 292 14.08 -24.14 0.55
N VAL A 293 14.57 -24.63 1.69
CA VAL A 293 15.76 -24.06 2.36
C VAL A 293 16.99 -24.70 1.72
N LYS A 294 17.86 -23.89 1.12
CA LYS A 294 19.16 -24.33 0.61
C LYS A 294 20.15 -24.41 1.78
N THR A 295 20.25 -25.56 2.44
CA THR A 295 21.36 -25.84 3.37
C THR A 295 22.59 -26.25 2.56
N THR A 296 23.67 -25.49 2.66
CA THR A 296 24.99 -25.87 2.09
C THR A 296 25.54 -27.10 2.80
N PRO A 297 26.12 -28.10 2.10
CA PRO A 297 26.76 -29.24 2.74
C PRO A 297 28.12 -28.83 3.32
N THR A 298 28.35 -29.17 4.59
CA THR A 298 29.69 -29.22 5.21
C THR A 298 30.50 -30.35 4.55
N PRO A 299 31.79 -30.14 4.19
CA PRO A 299 32.61 -31.19 3.60
C PRO A 299 33.07 -32.20 4.67
N PRO A 300 33.34 -33.47 4.28
CA PRO A 300 33.83 -34.48 5.20
C PRO A 300 35.35 -34.33 5.42
N GLY A 301 35.76 -34.14 6.68
CA GLY A 301 37.07 -34.53 7.20
C GLY A 301 36.79 -35.39 8.44
N GLY A 302 37.40 -36.56 8.62
CA GLY A 302 38.84 -36.78 8.63
C GLY A 302 39.23 -36.95 10.08
#